data_AF-A0A925I9L2-F1
#
_entry.id   AF-A0A925I9L2-F1
#
_cell.length_a   1.000
_cell.length_b   1.000
_cell.length_c   1.000
_cell.angle_alpha   90.00
_cell.angle_beta   90.00
_cell.angle_gamma   90.00
#
_symmetry.space_group_name_H-M   'P 1'
#
loop_
_entity.id
_entity.type
_entity.pdbx_description
1 polymer ?
#
loop_
_entity_poly.entity_id
_entity_poly.type
_entity_poly.pdbx_seq_one_letter_code
_entity_poly.pdbx_strand_id
1 'polypeptide(L)' 'IGMGSIVMDNAQIGSNSIIAAGAVVLENTVVEPGSIYAGVPAKKVKDISEELISGEINRIAENYLKYSGWFK' A
#
# COMPACT_ATOMS: atom_id res chain seq x y z
N ILE A 1 -2.87 0.40 0.90
CA ILE A 1 -2.54 1.84 1.09
C ILE A 1 -2.68 2.16 2.56
N GLY A 2 -1.67 2.78 3.16
CA GLY A 2 -1.65 3.13 4.57
C GLY A 2 -2.71 4.17 4.94
N MET A 3 -3.05 4.24 6.23
CA MET A 3 -4.00 5.23 6.72
C MET A 3 -3.48 6.66 6.49
N GLY A 4 -4.38 7.58 6.11
CA GLY A 4 -4.04 8.99 5.92
C GLY A 4 -3.09 9.28 4.75
N SER A 5 -2.81 8.30 3.89
CA SER A 5 -2.05 8.53 2.65
C SER A 5 -2.91 9.30 1.64
N ILE A 6 -2.25 10.12 0.81
CA ILE A 6 -2.88 10.86 -0.30
C ILE A 6 -2.30 10.33 -1.60
N VAL A 7 -3.18 10.02 -2.57
CA VAL A 7 -2.80 9.59 -3.91
C VAL A 7 -3.39 10.59 -4.91
N MET A 8 -2.53 11.25 -5.68
CA MET A 8 -2.92 12.23 -6.70
C MET A 8 -3.28 11.57 -8.04
N ASP A 9 -3.77 12.39 -8.97
CA ASP A 9 -4.28 11.97 -10.27
C ASP A 9 -3.24 11.23 -11.13
N ASN A 10 -3.71 10.23 -11.89
CA ASN A 10 -2.89 9.41 -12.78
C ASN A 10 -1.73 8.63 -12.13
N ALA A 11 -1.68 8.56 -10.79
CA ALA A 11 -0.74 7.70 -10.10
C ALA A 11 -1.06 6.22 -10.36
N GLN A 12 -0.04 5.42 -10.67
CA GLN A 12 -0.16 3.98 -10.89
C GLN A 12 0.48 3.23 -9.73
N ILE A 13 -0.32 2.46 -9.00
CA ILE A 13 0.16 1.68 -7.87
C ILE A 13 0.36 0.23 -8.30
N GLY A 14 1.62 -0.22 -8.37
CA GLY A 14 1.96 -1.59 -8.71
C GLY A 14 1.41 -2.61 -7.71
N SER A 15 1.15 -3.83 -8.18
CA SER A 15 0.66 -4.93 -7.34
C SER A 15 1.58 -5.22 -6.16
N ASN A 16 0.99 -5.64 -5.04
CA ASN A 16 1.71 -5.98 -3.81
C ASN A 16 2.58 -4.84 -3.25
N SER A 17 2.30 -3.58 -3.61
CA SER A 17 3.05 -2.42 -3.11
C SER A 17 2.41 -1.86 -1.84
N ILE A 18 3.25 -1.28 -0.98
CA ILE A 18 2.83 -0.67 0.27
C ILE A 18 3.11 0.83 0.22
N ILE A 19 2.05 1.63 0.31
CA ILE A 19 2.14 3.06 0.59
C ILE A 19 2.08 3.23 2.11
N ALA A 20 3.12 3.77 2.72
CA ALA A 20 3.18 3.99 4.16
C ALA A 20 2.12 5.00 4.63
N ALA A 21 1.73 4.91 5.89
CA ALA A 21 0.78 5.84 6.50
C ALA A 21 1.27 7.30 6.36
N GLY A 22 0.34 8.20 6.02
CA GLY A 22 0.64 9.63 5.83
C GLY A 22 1.50 9.96 4.60
N ALA A 23 1.79 9.01 3.72
CA ALA A 23 2.57 9.27 2.51
C ALA A 23 1.74 9.99 1.42
N VAL A 24 2.38 10.85 0.64
CA VAL A 24 1.74 11.61 -0.46
C VAL A 24 2.34 11.21 -1.80
N VAL A 25 1.59 10.43 -2.58
CA VAL A 25 1.96 10.01 -3.94
C VAL A 25 1.54 11.10 -4.92
N LEU A 26 2.52 11.68 -5.63
CA LEU A 26 2.30 12.77 -6.58
C LEU A 26 1.64 12.28 -7.87
N GLU A 27 1.13 13.22 -8.66
CA GLU A 27 0.52 12.94 -9.95
C GLU A 27 1.49 12.20 -10.88
N ASN A 28 0.96 11.32 -11.72
CA ASN A 28 1.73 10.50 -12.68
C ASN A 28 2.84 9.62 -12.06
N THR A 29 2.88 9.48 -10.72
CA THR A 29 3.89 8.62 -10.07
C THR A 29 3.59 7.16 -10.36
N VAL A 30 4.60 6.43 -10.84
CA VAL A 30 4.54 4.99 -11.02
C VAL A 30 5.23 4.33 -9.83
N VAL A 31 4.44 3.69 -8.96
CA VAL A 31 4.93 2.89 -7.84
C VAL A 31 5.22 1.50 -8.33
N GLU A 32 6.48 1.08 -8.19
CA GLU A 32 6.96 -0.23 -8.63
C GLU A 32 6.25 -1.37 -7.88
N PRO A 33 5.86 -2.48 -8.56
CA PRO A 33 5.29 -3.63 -7.89
C PRO A 33 6.18 -4.19 -6.78
N GLY A 34 5.59 -4.66 -5.68
CA GLY A 34 6.33 -5.27 -4.58
C GLY A 34 7.27 -4.30 -3.86
N SER A 35 6.99 -3.00 -3.86
CA SER A 35 7.85 -2.00 -3.23
C SER A 35 7.13 -1.20 -2.13
N ILE A 36 7.91 -0.57 -1.25
CA ILE A 36 7.40 0.31 -0.19
C ILE A 36 7.75 1.76 -0.51
N TYR A 37 6.73 2.60 -0.55
CA TYR A 37 6.84 4.04 -0.73
C TYR A 37 6.42 4.76 0.55
N ALA A 38 7.20 5.74 0.99
CA ALA A 38 6.90 6.53 2.18
C ALA A 38 7.33 7.99 2.04
N GLY A 39 6.73 8.86 2.86
CA GLY A 39 7.07 10.28 2.95
C GLY A 39 6.15 11.21 2.15
N VAL A 40 6.46 12.50 2.24
CA VAL A 40 5.74 13.59 1.58
C VAL A 40 6.78 14.48 0.90
N PRO A 41 7.05 14.33 -0.41
CA PRO A 41 6.44 13.37 -1.35
C PRO A 41 6.94 11.94 -1.15
N ALA A 42 6.10 10.96 -1.52
CA ALA A 42 6.36 9.54 -1.35
C ALA A 42 7.49 9.08 -2.28
N LYS A 43 8.50 8.42 -1.72
CA LYS A 43 9.63 7.83 -2.47
C LYS A 43 9.82 6.37 -2.11
N LYS A 44 10.41 5.61 -3.03
CA LYS A 44 10.81 4.21 -2.78
C LYS A 44 11.79 4.15 -1.61
N VAL A 45 11.43 3.40 -0.58
CA VAL A 45 12.26 3.18 0.62
C VAL A 45 12.94 1.82 0.56
N LYS A 46 12.18 0.78 0.20
CA LYS A 46 12.68 -0.60 0.13
C LYS A 46 11.80 -1.47 -0.76
N ASP A 47 12.36 -2.57 -1.22
CA ASP A 47 11.59 -3.67 -1.81
C ASP A 47 10.96 -4.53 -0.71
N ILE A 48 9.82 -5.13 -1.02
CA ILE A 48 9.09 -6.03 -0.13
C ILE A 48 9.62 -7.45 -0.35
N SER A 49 9.98 -8.14 0.73
CA SER A 49 10.30 -9.56 0.66
C SER A 49 9.04 -10.39 0.41
N GLU A 50 9.15 -11.51 -0.30
CA GLU A 50 8.01 -12.39 -0.60
C GLU A 50 7.28 -12.89 0.66
N GLU A 51 7.99 -13.06 1.77
CA GLU A 51 7.41 -13.39 3.09
C GLU A 51 6.46 -12.30 3.62
N LEU A 52 6.80 -11.02 3.41
CA LEU A 52 5.96 -9.89 3.83
C LEU A 52 4.73 -9.74 2.93
N ILE A 53 4.85 -10.06 1.63
CA ILE A 53 3.71 -10.07 0.70
C ILE A 53 2.69 -11.12 1.16
N SER A 54 3.14 -12.35 1.36
CA SER A 54 2.27 -13.47 1.71
C SER A 54 1.74 -13.38 3.15
N GLY A 55 2.59 -13.03 4.12
CA GLY A 55 2.24 -13.03 5.55
C GLY A 55 1.50 -11.79 6.04
N GLU A 56 1.68 -10.64 5.38
CA GLU A 56 1.11 -9.37 5.81
C GLU A 56 -0.05 -8.93 4.91
N ILE A 57 0.18 -8.83 3.59
CA ILE A 57 -0.80 -8.23 2.67
C ILE A 57 -2.05 -9.11 2.56
N ASN A 58 -1.88 -10.41 2.29
CA ASN A 58 -3.00 -11.34 2.18
C ASN A 58 -3.75 -11.49 3.51
N ARG A 59 -2.99 -11.63 4.61
CA ARG A 59 -3.55 -11.75 5.96
C ARG A 59 -4.41 -10.54 6.34
N ILE A 60 -3.94 -9.32 6.07
CA ILE A 60 -4.69 -8.09 6.37
C ILE A 60 -5.98 -8.05 5.53
N ALA A 61 -5.91 -8.38 4.24
CA ALA A 61 -7.08 -8.41 3.36
C ALA A 61 -8.15 -9.41 3.84
N GLU A 62 -7.75 -10.65 4.18
CA GLU A 62 -8.65 -11.68 4.69
C GLU A 62 -9.30 -11.28 6.03
N ASN A 63 -8.52 -10.64 6.92
CA ASN A 63 -9.04 -10.18 8.21
C ASN A 63 -10.14 -9.12 8.04
N TYR A 64 -10.00 -8.18 7.09
CA TYR A 64 -11.05 -7.19 6.83
C TYR A 64 -12.36 -7.83 6.37
N LEU A 65 -12.29 -8.86 5.52
CA LEU A 65 -13.47 -9.62 5.09
C LEU A 65 -14.11 -10.37 6.27
N LYS A 66 -13.31 -10.92 7.18
CA LYS A 66 -13.80 -11.59 8.39
C LYS A 66 -14.51 -10.59 9.33
N TYR A 67 -13.89 -9.45 9.60
CA TYR A 67 -14.43 -8.45 10.51
C TYR A 67 -15.68 -7.78 9.98
N SER A 68 -15.76 -7.49 8.66
CA SER A 68 -16.97 -6.92 8.06
C SER A 68 -18.19 -7.83 8.25
N GLY A 69 -17.99 -9.15 8.29
CA GLY A 69 -19.05 -10.12 8.59
C GLY A 69 -19.64 -10.03 10.00
N TRP A 70 -18.97 -9.37 10.95
CA TRP A 70 -19.46 -9.19 12.33
C TRP A 70 -20.44 -8.03 12.47
N PHE A 71 -20.47 -7.08 11.54
CA PHE A 71 -21.29 -5.87 11.59
C PHE A 71 -22.51 -5.92 10.65
N LYS A 72 -23.07 -7.13 10.44
CA LYS A 72 -24.27 -7.34 9.62
C LYS A 72 -25.56 -6.90 10.31
#